data_AF-A0A859QT91-F1
#
_entry.id   AF-A0A859QT91-F1
#
_cell.length_a   1.000
_cell.length_b   1.000
_cell.length_c   1.000
_cell.angle_alpha   90.00
_cell.angle_beta   90.00
_cell.angle_gamma   90.00
#
_symmetry.space_group_name_H-M   'P 1'
#
loop_
_entity.id
_entity.type
_entity.pdbx_description
1 polymer ?
#
loop_
_entity_poly.entity_id
_entity_poly.type
_entity_poly.pdbx_seq_one_letter_code
_entity_poly.pdbx_strand_id
1 'polypeptide(L)'
;MSRKVNEDKLQKLTLLLGQTVAALRVNEMMMCRLLEWAASQSPDPRGFVREAVESTRNDLQQAGQADGRMLTVLAAHEALEYLDQLSAAMQVAPTAKPQAGANDLAFLERIHFPAFAFTPDRLTNGTSKPRRAK
;
A
#
# COMPACT_ATOMS: atom_id res chain seq x y z
N MET A 1 -5.56 -38.08 -4.17
CA MET A 1 -6.51 -37.50 -3.20
C MET A 1 -6.52 -35.99 -3.36
N SER A 2 -7.58 -35.41 -3.93
CA SER A 2 -7.67 -33.97 -4.17
C SER A 2 -8.06 -33.26 -2.87
N ARG A 3 -7.15 -32.47 -2.30
CA ARG A 3 -7.43 -31.62 -1.13
C ARG A 3 -8.45 -30.57 -1.56
N LYS A 4 -9.74 -30.80 -1.27
CA LYS A 4 -10.76 -29.75 -1.33
C LYS A 4 -10.31 -28.62 -0.39
N VAL A 5 -9.90 -27.49 -0.94
CA VAL A 5 -9.65 -26.28 -0.16
C VAL A 5 -10.98 -25.94 0.50
N ASN A 6 -11.00 -25.91 1.83
CA ASN A 6 -12.21 -25.66 2.60
C ASN A 6 -12.63 -24.21 2.34
N GLU A 7 -13.86 -23.96 1.88
CA GLU A 7 -14.34 -22.62 1.51
C GLU A 7 -14.15 -21.61 2.64
N ASP A 8 -14.37 -22.01 3.90
CA ASP A 8 -14.10 -21.19 5.09
C ASP A 8 -12.64 -20.76 5.22
N LYS A 9 -11.69 -21.63 4.84
CA LYS A 9 -10.26 -21.30 4.86
C LYS A 9 -9.93 -20.31 3.75
N LEU A 10 -10.52 -20.48 2.58
CA LEU A 10 -10.35 -19.54 1.47
C LEU A 10 -10.88 -18.16 1.85
N GLN A 11 -12.10 -18.09 2.40
CA GLN A 11 -12.71 -16.83 2.87
C GLN A 11 -11.84 -16.13 3.93
N LYS A 12 -11.31 -16.88 4.91
CA LYS A 12 -10.41 -16.31 5.93
C LYS A 12 -9.11 -15.78 5.33
N LEU A 13 -8.51 -16.51 4.38
CA LEU A 13 -7.30 -16.06 3.69
C LEU A 13 -7.58 -14.81 2.84
N THR A 14 -8.72 -14.74 2.16
CA THR A 14 -9.13 -13.55 1.41
C THR A 14 -9.31 -12.34 2.33
N LEU A 15 -9.94 -12.52 3.49
CA LEU A 15 -10.09 -11.45 4.48
C LEU A 15 -8.74 -10.94 5.00
N LEU A 16 -7.84 -11.85 5.39
CA LEU A 16 -6.50 -11.52 5.88
C LEU A 16 -5.67 -10.82 4.80
N LEU A 17 -5.78 -11.25 3.55
CA LEU A 17 -5.12 -10.60 2.42
C LEU A 17 -5.67 -9.18 2.24
N GLY A 18 -6.99 -8.99 2.27
CA GLY A 18 -7.62 -7.68 2.18
C GLY A 18 -7.17 -6.73 3.30
N GLN A 19 -7.10 -7.23 4.54
CA GLN A 19 -6.60 -6.46 5.69
C GLN A 19 -5.12 -6.09 5.53
N THR A 20 -4.29 -7.03 5.07
CA THR A 20 -2.86 -6.78 4.81
C THR A 20 -2.67 -5.72 3.73
N VAL A 21 -3.40 -5.83 2.61
CA VAL A 21 -3.34 -4.83 1.53
C VAL A 21 -3.78 -3.46 2.03
N ALA A 22 -4.86 -3.38 2.83
CA ALA A 22 -5.31 -2.13 3.41
C ALA A 22 -4.24 -1.49 4.31
N ALA A 23 -3.59 -2.29 5.18
CA ALA A 23 -2.51 -1.81 6.03
C ALA A 23 -1.32 -1.29 5.22
N LEU A 24 -0.92 -2.01 4.16
CA LEU A 24 0.16 -1.58 3.27
C LEU A 24 -0.15 -0.26 2.56
N ARG A 25 -1.40 -0.05 2.13
CA ARG A 25 -1.84 1.22 1.52
C ARG A 25 -1.83 2.38 2.50
N VAL A 26 -2.25 2.16 3.75
CA VAL A 26 -2.18 3.19 4.79
C VAL A 26 -0.72 3.56 5.05
N ASN A 27 0.17 2.57 5.15
CA ASN A 27 1.59 2.79 5.36
C ASN A 27 2.22 3.57 4.19
N GLU A 28 1.92 3.21 2.96
CA GLU A 28 2.35 3.95 1.76
C GLU A 28 1.93 5.43 1.85
N MET A 29 0.65 5.70 2.07
CA MET A 29 0.12 7.07 2.16
C MET A 29 0.80 7.88 3.26
N MET A 30 1.04 7.26 4.42
CA MET A 30 1.70 7.91 5.55
C MET A 30 3.16 8.22 5.24
N MET A 31 3.89 7.26 4.66
CA MET A 31 5.29 7.42 4.28
C MET A 31 5.48 8.48 3.21
N CYS A 32 4.64 8.52 2.17
CA CYS A 32 4.71 9.56 1.13
C CYS A 32 4.51 10.95 1.72
N ARG A 33 3.50 11.13 2.59
CA ARG A 33 3.24 12.43 3.23
C ARG A 33 4.36 12.85 4.17
N LEU A 34 4.95 11.91 4.92
CA LEU A 34 6.11 12.19 5.75
C LEU A 34 7.32 12.61 4.90
N LEU A 35 7.53 11.95 3.77
CA LEU A 35 8.60 12.29 2.83
C LEU A 35 8.37 13.67 2.19
N GLU A 36 7.14 14.00 1.82
CA GLU A 36 6.76 15.34 1.33
C GLU A 36 6.96 16.42 2.39
N TRP A 37 6.52 16.18 3.62
CA TRP A 37 6.73 17.10 4.74
C TRP A 37 8.23 17.29 5.00
N ALA A 38 9.02 16.23 5.09
CA ALA A 38 10.47 16.32 5.30
C ALA A 38 11.16 17.06 4.15
N ALA A 39 10.78 16.78 2.90
CA ALA A 39 11.28 17.48 1.74
C ALA A 39 10.96 18.98 1.78
N SER A 40 9.79 19.36 2.30
CA SER A 40 9.39 20.77 2.42
C SER A 40 10.23 21.59 3.40
N GLN A 41 10.92 20.91 4.33
CA GLN A 41 11.88 21.52 5.26
C GLN A 41 13.29 21.63 4.65
N SER A 42 13.53 20.99 3.50
CA SER A 42 14.82 21.01 2.81
C SER A 42 14.97 22.26 1.93
N PRO A 43 16.18 22.84 1.83
CA PRO A 43 16.47 23.88 0.84
C PRO A 43 16.38 23.37 -0.62
N ASP A 44 16.52 22.06 -0.84
CA ASP A 44 16.28 21.38 -2.12
C ASP A 44 15.34 20.18 -1.92
N PRO A 45 14.01 20.40 -1.97
CA PRO A 45 13.01 19.35 -1.79
C PRO A 45 13.11 18.23 -2.84
N ARG A 46 13.45 18.58 -4.09
CA ARG A 46 13.55 17.61 -5.19
C ARG A 46 14.81 16.75 -5.04
N GLY A 47 15.93 17.38 -4.70
CA GLY A 47 17.17 16.66 -4.38
C GLY A 47 16.98 15.71 -3.21
N PHE A 48 16.30 16.15 -2.15
CA PHE A 48 16.00 15.34 -0.98
C PHE A 48 15.17 14.08 -1.31
N VAL A 49 14.05 14.23 -2.03
CA VAL A 49 13.22 13.08 -2.44
C VAL A 49 14.01 12.13 -3.33
N ARG A 50 14.79 12.65 -4.27
CA ARG A 50 15.63 11.83 -5.15
C ARG A 50 16.67 11.01 -4.36
N GLU A 51 17.32 11.62 -3.38
CA GLU A 51 18.30 10.93 -2.52
C GLU A 51 17.63 9.84 -1.67
N ALA A 52 16.46 10.13 -1.09
CA ALA A 52 15.70 9.14 -0.33
C ALA A 52 15.25 7.95 -1.19
N VAL A 53 14.77 8.21 -2.42
CA VAL A 53 14.42 7.17 -3.38
C VAL A 53 15.64 6.33 -3.76
N GLU A 54 16.79 6.96 -4.01
CA GLU A 54 18.00 6.23 -4.38
C GLU A 54 18.58 5.41 -3.24
N SER A 55 18.52 5.90 -2.00
CA SER A 55 18.86 5.11 -0.81
C SER A 55 17.96 3.88 -0.70
N THR A 56 16.65 4.07 -0.86
CA THR A 56 15.67 2.96 -0.82
C THR A 56 15.93 1.95 -1.94
N ARG A 57 16.29 2.41 -3.14
CA ARG A 57 16.67 1.56 -4.27
C ARG A 57 17.85 0.66 -3.90
N ASN A 58 18.91 1.24 -3.33
CA ASN A 58 20.09 0.50 -2.92
C ASN A 58 19.75 -0.56 -1.86
N ASP A 59 18.94 -0.20 -0.86
CA ASP A 59 18.51 -1.12 0.20
C ASP A 59 17.70 -2.30 -0.37
N LEU A 60 16.77 -2.03 -1.30
CA LEU A 60 15.98 -3.07 -1.97
C LEU A 60 16.84 -4.00 -2.82
N GLN A 61 17.82 -3.46 -3.55
CA GLN A 61 18.76 -4.27 -4.34
C GLN A 61 19.60 -5.18 -3.43
N GLN A 62 20.09 -4.67 -2.31
CA GLN A 62 20.83 -5.46 -1.32
C GLN A 62 19.94 -6.54 -0.69
N ALA A 63 18.73 -6.19 -0.28
CA ALA A 63 17.77 -7.13 0.29
C ALA A 63 17.40 -8.25 -0.70
N GLY A 64 17.24 -7.91 -1.99
CA GLY A 64 16.99 -8.88 -3.07
C GLY A 64 18.09 -9.91 -3.24
N GLN A 65 19.33 -9.55 -2.93
CA GLN A 65 20.51 -10.41 -3.11
C GLN A 65 20.93 -11.13 -1.83
N ALA A 66 20.39 -10.75 -0.67
CA ALA A 66 20.83 -11.21 0.65
C ALA A 66 20.81 -12.74 0.81
N ASP A 67 19.77 -13.41 0.31
CA ASP A 67 19.54 -14.84 0.55
C ASP A 67 19.78 -15.72 -0.68
N GLY A 68 20.10 -15.13 -1.85
CA GLY A 68 20.26 -15.85 -3.13
C GLY A 68 19.01 -16.58 -3.63
N ARG A 69 17.86 -16.40 -2.98
CA ARG A 69 16.59 -17.07 -3.32
C ARG A 69 15.88 -16.33 -4.44
N MET A 70 15.45 -17.08 -5.47
CA MET A 70 14.72 -16.52 -6.61
C MET A 70 13.46 -15.75 -6.20
N LEU A 71 12.74 -16.21 -5.15
CA LEU A 71 11.56 -15.50 -4.64
C LEU A 71 11.90 -14.11 -4.06
N THR A 72 13.02 -13.99 -3.35
CA THR A 72 13.48 -12.72 -2.77
C THR A 72 13.93 -11.76 -3.88
N VAL A 73 14.60 -12.28 -4.91
CA VAL A 73 14.99 -11.50 -6.09
C VAL A 73 13.77 -10.96 -6.85
N LEU A 74 12.75 -11.80 -7.08
CA LEU A 74 11.51 -11.39 -7.73
C LEU A 74 10.76 -10.32 -6.93
N ALA A 75 10.62 -10.53 -5.61
CA ALA A 75 9.98 -9.56 -4.73
C ALA A 75 10.73 -8.21 -4.71
N ALA A 76 12.07 -8.23 -4.72
CA ALA A 76 12.87 -7.01 -4.80
C ALA A 76 12.69 -6.30 -6.16
N HIS A 77 12.57 -7.06 -7.26
CA HIS A 77 12.31 -6.49 -8.58
C HIS A 77 10.95 -5.79 -8.64
N GLU A 78 9.88 -6.45 -8.18
CA GLU A 78 8.54 -5.85 -8.10
C GLU A 78 8.53 -4.59 -7.22
N ALA A 79 9.26 -4.62 -6.09
CA ALA A 79 9.39 -3.46 -5.21
C ALA A 79 10.12 -2.28 -5.88
N LEU A 80 11.15 -2.56 -6.69
CA LEU A 80 11.88 -1.54 -7.45
C LEU A 80 11.00 -0.90 -8.54
N GLU A 81 10.26 -1.70 -9.30
CA GLU A 81 9.31 -1.19 -10.29
C GLU A 81 8.25 -0.29 -9.65
N TYR A 82 7.76 -0.70 -8.48
CA TYR A 82 6.78 0.08 -7.73
C TYR A 82 7.38 1.37 -7.16
N LEU A 83 8.63 1.34 -6.67
CA LEU A 83 9.35 2.52 -6.22
C LEU A 83 9.51 3.54 -7.36
N ASP A 84 9.80 3.08 -8.58
CA ASP A 84 9.90 3.94 -9.75
C ASP A 84 8.56 4.63 -10.05
N GLN A 85 7.45 3.88 -10.02
CA GLN A 85 6.10 4.44 -10.18
C GLN A 85 5.77 5.48 -9.11
N LEU A 86 6.10 5.19 -7.85
CA LEU A 86 5.84 6.08 -6.72
C LEU A 86 6.66 7.36 -6.82
N SER A 87 7.94 7.24 -7.19
CA SER A 87 8.83 8.39 -7.39
C SER A 87 8.36 9.31 -8.52
N ALA A 88 7.79 8.74 -9.59
CA ALA A 88 7.23 9.51 -10.70
C ALA A 88 5.96 10.25 -10.26
N ALA A 89 5.08 9.60 -9.49
CA ALA A 89 3.87 10.24 -8.97
C ALA A 89 4.17 11.42 -8.04
N MET A 90 5.19 11.29 -7.17
CA MET A 90 5.61 12.34 -6.25
C MET A 90 6.24 13.56 -6.94
N GLN A 91 6.87 13.38 -8.10
CA GLN A 91 7.47 14.48 -8.87
C GLN A 91 6.44 15.38 -9.59
N VAL A 92 5.21 14.88 -9.78
CA VAL A 92 4.17 15.56 -10.57
C VAL A 92 3.28 16.47 -9.70
N ALA A 93 3.28 16.33 -8.38
CA ALA A 93 2.47 17.16 -7.49
C ALA A 93 3.07 18.57 -7.34
N PRO A 94 2.38 19.66 -7.79
CA PRO A 94 2.79 21.01 -7.48
C PRO A 94 2.50 21.25 -6.00
N THR A 95 3.51 21.20 -5.16
CA THR A 95 3.39 21.53 -3.74
C THR A 95 3.09 23.03 -3.63
N ALA A 96 1.86 23.36 -3.23
CA ALA A 96 1.54 24.68 -2.73
C ALA A 96 2.52 25.01 -1.59
N LYS A 97 3.13 26.21 -1.64
CA LYS A 97 4.16 26.65 -0.67
C LYS A 97 3.72 26.35 0.77
N PRO A 98 4.57 25.72 1.60
CA PRO A 98 4.28 25.60 3.03
C PRO A 98 4.22 27.00 3.63
N GLN A 99 3.09 27.37 4.24
CA GLN A 99 3.04 28.53 5.12
C GLN A 99 3.84 28.18 6.37
N ALA A 100 5.06 28.71 6.45
CA ALA A 100 5.85 28.67 7.67
C ALA A 100 5.10 29.46 8.75
N GLY A 101 4.45 28.75 9.68
CA GLY A 101 3.83 29.38 10.85
C GLY A 101 2.65 28.60 11.43
N ALA A 102 2.88 28.06 12.63
CA ALA A 102 1.90 27.50 13.57
C ALA A 102 1.28 26.13 13.22
N ASN A 103 1.67 25.13 14.05
CA ASN A 103 1.18 23.75 14.12
C ASN A 103 1.69 22.81 13.01
N ASP A 104 2.97 22.48 13.11
CA ASP A 104 3.76 21.60 12.21
C ASP A 104 3.25 20.14 12.11
N LEU A 105 2.19 19.78 12.86
CA LEU A 105 1.49 18.49 12.77
C LEU A 105 -0.02 18.63 12.51
N ALA A 106 -0.55 19.84 12.29
CA ALA A 106 -1.99 20.04 12.03
C ALA A 106 -2.47 19.37 10.72
N PHE A 107 -1.54 19.02 9.82
CA PHE A 107 -1.88 18.20 8.65
C PHE A 107 -2.27 16.76 9.03
N LEU A 108 -1.77 16.24 10.17
CA LEU A 108 -2.18 14.94 10.70
C LEU A 108 -3.61 14.99 11.28
N GLU A 109 -4.04 16.15 11.80
CA GLU A 109 -5.41 16.32 12.32
C GLU A 109 -6.46 16.40 11.20
N ARG A 110 -6.04 16.71 9.97
CA ARG A 110 -6.90 16.71 8.77
C ARG A 110 -7.01 15.34 8.10
N ILE A 111 -6.52 14.27 8.74
CA ILE A 111 -6.57 12.92 8.18
C ILE A 111 -7.99 12.37 8.28
N HIS A 112 -8.74 12.47 7.18
CA HIS A 112 -9.92 11.64 6.96
C HIS A 112 -9.48 10.31 6.35
N PHE A 113 -9.60 9.23 7.11
CA PHE A 113 -9.41 7.88 6.59
C PHE A 113 -10.63 7.51 5.73
N PRO A 114 -10.45 7.03 4.49
CA PRO A 114 -11.57 6.50 3.73
C PRO A 114 -12.20 5.33 4.47
N ALA A 115 -13.53 5.30 4.55
CA ALA A 115 -14.24 4.14 5.06
C ALA A 115 -14.03 2.96 4.10
N PHE A 116 -13.37 1.92 4.58
CA PHE A 116 -13.15 0.70 3.80
C PHE A 116 -14.45 -0.10 3.74
N ALA A 117 -15.27 0.18 2.73
CA ALA A 117 -16.39 -0.69 2.39
C ALA A 117 -15.86 -1.90 1.61
N PHE A 118 -15.56 -2.99 2.32
CA PHE A 118 -15.49 -4.30 1.67
C PHE A 118 -16.92 -4.75 1.41
N THR A 119 -17.39 -4.65 0.17
CA THR A 119 -18.60 -5.35 -0.28
C THR A 119 -18.18 -6.74 -0.73
N PRO A 120 -18.32 -7.79 0.09
CA PRO A 120 -18.24 -9.15 -0.43
C PRO A 120 -19.36 -9.28 -1.46
N ASP A 121 -18.98 -9.69 -2.67
CA ASP A 121 -19.90 -9.86 -3.77
C ASP A 121 -21.03 -10.81 -3.34
N ARG A 122 -22.23 -10.27 -3.21
CA ARG A 122 -23.41 -10.98 -2.74
C ARG A 122 -24.04 -11.71 -3.93
N LEU A 123 -23.40 -12.78 -4.39
CA LEU A 123 -24.03 -13.77 -5.27
C LEU A 123 -24.43 -15.01 -4.46
N THR A 124 -25.28 -14.81 -3.46
CA THR A 124 -26.24 -15.82 -3.04
C THR A 124 -27.35 -15.86 -4.07
N ASN A 125 -27.51 -16.97 -4.80
CA ASN A 125 -28.81 -17.48 -5.24
C ASN A 125 -28.69 -18.95 -5.71
N GLY A 126 -28.42 -19.85 -4.77
CA GLY A 126 -28.83 -21.24 -4.89
C GLY A 126 -30.33 -21.32 -4.66
N THR A 127 -31.10 -21.50 -5.73
CA THR A 127 -32.56 -21.68 -5.70
C THR A 127 -32.92 -22.99 -4.99
N SER A 128 -33.18 -22.91 -3.69
CA SER A 128 -33.82 -23.98 -2.93
C SER A 128 -35.33 -23.86 -3.10
N LYS A 129 -35.91 -24.70 -3.97
CA LYS A 129 -37.37 -24.88 -4.09
C LYS A 129 -37.96 -25.32 -2.74
N PRO A 130 -39.06 -24.73 -2.25
CA PRO A 130 -39.79 -25.29 -1.13
C PRO A 130 -40.63 -26.49 -1.60
N ARG A 131 -40.37 -27.65 -0.98
CA ARG A 131 -41.18 -28.87 -1.04
C ARG A 131 -42.55 -28.56 -0.44
N ARG A 132 -43.60 -28.44 -1.26
CA ARG A 132 -44.99 -28.43 -0.81
C ARG A 132 -45.39 -29.85 -0.41
N ALA A 133 -45.78 -30.02 0.85
CA ALA A 133 -46.54 -31.16 1.30
C ALA A 133 -48.02 -30.97 0.91
N LYS A 134 -48.59 -31.97 0.27
CA LYS A 134 -49.96 -32.47 0.48
C LYS A 134 -50.03 -33.88 -0.10
#